data_AF-A0A258SL33-F1
#
_entry.id   AF-A0A258SL33-F1
#
_cell.length_a   1.000
_cell.length_b   1.000
_cell.length_c   1.000
_cell.angle_alpha   90.00
_cell.angle_beta   90.00
_cell.angle_gamma   90.00
#
_symmetry.space_group_name_H-M   'P 1'
#
loop_
_entity.id
_entity.type
_entity.pdbx_description
1 polymer ?
#
loop_
_entity_poly.entity_id
_entity_poly.type
_entity_poly.pdbx_seq_one_letter_code
_entity_poly.pdbx_strand_id
1 'polypeptide(L)' 'SFFWTQSLIRDVGHRALLFDMDMAIIRLNQDHPGHPSAVQLTGVYHNLLRQWAEV' A
#
# COMPACT_ATOMS: atom_id res chain seq x y z
N SER A 1 -5.68 5.13 29.54
CA SER A 1 -5.12 6.09 28.55
C SER A 1 -5.66 5.72 27.18
N PHE A 2 -5.90 6.70 26.30
CA PHE A 2 -6.31 6.48 24.91
C PHE A 2 -5.37 7.26 23.97
N PHE A 3 -5.28 6.81 22.71
CA PHE A 3 -4.47 7.45 21.67
C PHE A 3 -5.27 7.56 20.38
N TRP A 4 -4.93 8.54 19.56
CA TRP A 4 -5.47 8.73 18.23
C TRP A 4 -4.31 8.94 17.26
N THR A 5 -4.46 8.46 16.03
CA THR A 5 -3.49 8.67 14.95
C THR A 5 -4.21 9.20 13.73
N GLN A 6 -3.52 10.03 12.95
CA GLN A 6 -3.99 10.51 11.66
C GLN A 6 -3.32 9.69 10.56
N SER A 7 -4.11 9.20 9.61
CA SER A 7 -3.56 8.58 8.41
C SER A 7 -3.17 9.65 7.38
N LEU A 8 -2.11 9.38 6.62
CA LEU A 8 -1.76 10.12 5.40
C LEU A 8 -2.87 10.02 4.34
N ILE A 9 -3.67 8.95 4.37
CA ILE A 9 -4.79 8.73 3.46
C ILE A 9 -6.09 8.98 4.21
N ARG A 10 -6.75 10.11 3.94
CA ARG A 10 -8.00 10.50 4.59
C ARG A 10 -9.13 9.52 4.30
N ASP A 11 -9.31 9.17 3.04
CA ASP A 11 -10.38 8.25 2.62
C ASP A 11 -10.14 6.83 3.13
N VAL A 12 -11.15 6.25 3.77
CA VAL A 12 -11.06 4.92 4.39
C VAL A 12 -10.97 3.82 3.34
N GLY A 13 -11.69 3.96 2.22
CA GLY A 13 -11.69 2.99 1.12
C GLY A 13 -10.35 2.93 0.40
N HIS A 14 -9.79 4.08 0.06
CA HIS A 14 -8.44 4.19 -0.52
C HIS A 14 -7.38 3.58 0.39
N ARG A 15 -7.47 3.82 1.70
CA ARG A 15 -6.55 3.24 2.67
C ARG A 15 -6.67 1.72 2.75
N ALA A 16 -7.88 1.18 2.74
CA ALA A 16 -8.11 -0.26 2.71
C ALA A 16 -7.56 -0.90 1.44
N LEU A 17 -7.80 -0.28 0.28
CA LEU A 17 -7.27 -0.75 -1.01
C LEU A 17 -5.74 -0.78 -1.04
N LEU A 18 -5.08 0.26 -0.51
CA LEU A 18 -3.62 0.28 -0.39
C LEU A 18 -3.12 -0.84 0.53
N PHE A 19 -3.79 -1.07 1.66
CA PHE A 19 -3.44 -2.16 2.58
C PHE A 19 -3.56 -3.54 1.91
N ASP A 20 -4.67 -3.81 1.22
CA ASP A 20 -4.88 -5.08 0.54
C ASP A 20 -3.85 -5.31 -0.57
N MET A 21 -3.51 -4.24 -1.32
CA MET A 21 -2.48 -4.28 -2.36
C MET A 21 -1.10 -4.58 -1.79
N ASP A 22 -0.72 -3.96 -0.67
CA ASP A 22 0.57 -4.21 0.00
C ASP A 22 0.67 -5.65 0.48
N MET A 23 -0.41 -6.19 1.08
CA MET A 23 -0.46 -7.59 1.50
C MET A 23 -0.32 -8.55 0.31
N ALA A 24 -0.93 -8.23 -0.83
CA ALA A 24 -0.79 -9.01 -2.06
C ALA A 24 0.65 -8.96 -2.60
N ILE A 25 1.31 -7.80 -2.57
CA ILE A 25 2.72 -7.64 -2.97
C ILE A 25 3.65 -8.44 -2.06
N ILE A 26 3.42 -8.41 -0.74
CA ILE A 26 4.20 -9.19 0.22
C ILE A 26 4.07 -10.69 -0.08
N ARG A 27 2.83 -11.18 -0.27
CA ARG A 27 2.60 -12.59 -0.61
C ARG A 27 3.26 -12.97 -1.93
N LEU A 28 3.11 -12.14 -2.97
CA LEU A 28 3.76 -12.37 -4.27
C LEU A 28 5.28 -12.47 -4.14
N ASN A 29 5.91 -11.61 -3.35
CA ASN A 29 7.35 -11.65 -3.10
C ASN A 29 7.79 -12.90 -2.34
N GLN A 30 6.94 -13.44 -1.46
CA GLN A 30 7.20 -14.68 -0.74
C GLN A 30 7.07 -15.90 -1.65
N ASP A 31 5.99 -15.97 -2.43
CA ASP A 31 5.69 -17.11 -3.31
C ASP A 31 6.62 -17.14 -4.53
N HIS A 32 7.00 -15.98 -5.06
CA HIS A 32 7.83 -15.82 -6.25
C HIS A 32 8.97 -14.81 -6.03
N PRO A 33 10.01 -15.19 -5.25
CA PRO A 33 11.12 -14.29 -4.94
C PRO A 33 11.81 -13.76 -6.20
N GLY A 34 11.99 -12.44 -6.27
CA GLY A 34 12.69 -11.79 -7.38
C GLY A 34 11.88 -11.64 -8.68
N HIS A 35 10.59 -12.00 -8.69
CA HIS A 35 9.76 -11.83 -9.88
C HIS A 35 9.59 -10.33 -10.21
N PRO A 36 9.83 -9.88 -11.46
CA PRO A 36 9.86 -8.46 -11.81
C PRO A 36 8.52 -7.74 -11.58
N SER A 37 7.39 -8.45 -11.65
CA SER A 37 6.07 -7.87 -11.39
C SER A 37 5.92 -7.34 -9.96
N ALA A 38 6.65 -7.88 -8.98
CA ALA A 38 6.56 -7.38 -7.62
C ALA A 38 7.09 -5.94 -7.52
N VAL A 39 8.24 -5.65 -8.17
CA VAL A 39 8.80 -4.30 -8.28
C VAL A 39 7.84 -3.36 -8.99
N GLN A 40 7.25 -3.81 -10.10
CA GLN A 40 6.27 -3.02 -10.84
C GLN A 40 5.05 -2.67 -9.97
N LEU A 41 4.49 -3.63 -9.24
CA LEU A 41 3.34 -3.42 -8.37
C LEU A 41 3.67 -2.52 -7.18
N THR A 42 4.86 -2.66 -6.57
CA THR A 42 5.35 -1.71 -5.56
C THR A 42 5.41 -0.28 -6.12
N GLY A 43 5.84 -0.10 -7.36
CA GLY A 43 5.80 1.20 -8.05
C GLY A 43 4.39 1.76 -8.16
N VAL A 44 3.41 0.93 -8.55
CA VAL A 44 2.00 1.34 -8.63
C VAL A 44 1.43 1.70 -7.26
N TYR A 45 1.72 0.91 -6.22
CA TYR A 45 1.34 1.20 -4.83
C TYR A 45 1.84 2.59 -4.41
N HIS A 46 3.11 2.92 -4.65
CA HIS A 46 3.66 4.23 -4.32
C HIS A 46 3.08 5.37 -5.15
N ASN A 47 2.69 5.12 -6.41
CA ASN A 47 1.99 6.12 -7.21
C ASN A 47 0.63 6.47 -6.61
N LEU A 48 -0.16 5.46 -6.23
CA LEU A 48 -1.47 5.64 -5.60
C LEU A 48 -1.33 6.31 -4.23
N LEU A 49 -0.35 5.88 -3.41
CA LEU A 49 -0.05 6.50 -2.13
C LEU A 49 0.22 8.00 -2.29
N ARG A 50 1.05 8.41 -3.26
CA ARG A 50 1.34 9.83 -3.51
C ARG A 50 0.13 10.58 -4.04
N GLN A 51 -0.70 9.95 -4.85
CA GLN A 51 -1.90 10.57 -5.40
C GLN A 51 -2.98 10.82 -4.34
N TRP A 52 -3.08 9.95 -3.34
CA TRP A 52 -4.12 10.02 -2.31
C TRP A 52 -3.64 10.58 -0.97
N ALA A 53 -2.34 10.79 -0.81
CA ALA A 53 -1.78 11.39 0.38
C ALA A 53 -2.21 12.86 0.52
N GLU A 54 -2.73 13.20 1.69
CA GLU A 54 -2.93 14.59 2.13
C GLU A 54 -1.72 14.97 2.98
N VAL A 55 -0.72 15.58 2.33
CA VAL A 55 0.51 16.10 2.96
C VAL A 55 0.34 17.57 3.33
#